data_AF-A0A1X7UQA3-F1
#
_entry.id   AF-A0A1X7UQA3-F1
#
_cell.length_a   1.000
_cell.length_b   1.000
_cell.length_c   1.000
_cell.angle_alpha   90.00
_cell.angle_beta   90.00
_cell.angle_gamma   90.00
#
_symmetry.space_group_name_H-M   'P 1'
#
loop_
_entity.id
_entity.type
_entity.pdbx_description
1 polymer ?
#
loop_
_entity_poly.entity_id
_entity_poly.type
_entity_poly.pdbx_seq_one_letter_code
_entity_poly.pdbx_strand_id
1 'polypeptide(L)'
;EEDRHYLHRKLVYGRKIKLLHVASKKYLSIPNKALKETETKPGLLSNEPYLFKMLPPPSLVNSSKGQDIFPGDEVILETVGRKGHDVLCAKNSLTDCFDGRKVYFKKKRVLPVPRPPPVSGDCWWQLVKQEEPYDGGSIESGGKCLLRHLPTHMYLMTGDDFKLTIGSIDGVDPKYYTFTLTSSVAAADKSVLKGSNVTLIHEGIDDKKRYLHVDDGDPTWLTKISTKRALGSKGLKVTLKESLEDKVQNENSFKIDEVRPDMVHWHYYVESVKNVLMRYFPKLQGTHGGPVLVELVAVLEKLVDWLKDEPPYNLKTRGKMLRNAHVIDLLVGYISFKSGDEERVKLLRGVSEVLRQFLLIKSHHSHFYMAKEAFMKIYFNKLGLGLGVESFLIALVKDESEIAKHLVKFCFNILRDQTSSLKIHLDTASLELLSTLCFVDGHPEEALQDLICEEVIKKDLGVFYHTHLDEGANIIHYSKKQIASTDDKPLTELCSNKVNDNDERLDFFVAQIFLFSNVCKVSIHYLILTTPPAPPLRVLMCQPLRPSPVGSRSKRLWLSLIKRNWVGPFIQK
;
A
#
# COMPACT_ATOMS: atom_id res chain seq x y z
N GLU A 1 25.66 -18.45 5.69
CA GLU A 1 26.52 -19.44 5.00
C GLU A 1 26.67 -20.74 5.79
N GLU A 2 26.78 -20.70 7.12
CA GLU A 2 26.85 -21.91 7.98
C GLU A 2 25.69 -22.91 7.77
N ASP A 3 24.44 -22.44 7.58
CA ASP A 3 23.28 -23.32 7.40
C ASP A 3 23.34 -24.19 6.13
N ARG A 4 24.08 -23.78 5.08
CA ARG A 4 24.21 -24.56 3.85
C ARG A 4 24.96 -25.88 4.08
N HIS A 5 25.85 -25.94 5.07
CA HIS A 5 26.56 -27.17 5.44
C HIS A 5 25.67 -28.23 6.11
N TYR A 6 24.42 -27.89 6.44
CA TYR A 6 23.48 -28.79 7.09
C TYR A 6 22.42 -29.40 6.16
N LEU A 7 22.36 -28.99 4.88
CA LEU A 7 21.33 -29.40 3.90
C LEU A 7 21.25 -30.91 3.63
N HIS A 8 22.28 -31.69 3.99
CA HIS A 8 22.34 -33.15 3.73
C HIS A 8 22.55 -33.99 4.99
N ARG A 9 22.37 -33.42 6.19
CA ARG A 9 22.53 -34.20 7.42
C ARG A 9 21.23 -34.88 7.79
N LYS A 10 21.33 -36.17 8.14
CA LYS A 10 20.23 -36.92 8.73
C LYS A 10 19.72 -36.23 10.00
N LEU A 11 18.40 -36.22 10.14
CA LEU A 11 17.70 -35.70 11.31
C LEU A 11 17.69 -36.81 12.37
N VAL A 12 18.04 -36.47 13.60
CA VAL A 12 18.11 -37.43 14.71
C VAL A 12 17.43 -36.88 15.96
N TYR A 13 16.89 -37.77 16.78
CA TYR A 13 16.28 -37.40 18.06
C TYR A 13 17.27 -36.69 19.00
N GLY A 14 16.79 -35.64 19.66
CA GLY A 14 17.51 -34.77 20.59
C GLY A 14 18.38 -33.70 19.94
N ARG A 15 18.40 -33.61 18.61
CA ARG A 15 19.08 -32.52 17.89
C ARG A 15 18.27 -31.23 17.96
N LYS A 16 18.97 -30.09 18.05
CA LYS A 16 18.34 -28.76 17.99
C LYS A 16 17.98 -28.42 16.54
N ILE A 17 16.76 -27.96 16.34
CA ILE A 17 16.22 -27.55 15.05
C ILE A 17 15.60 -26.15 15.13
N LYS A 18 15.42 -25.53 13.96
CA LYS A 18 14.63 -24.32 13.77
C LYS A 18 13.51 -24.64 12.79
N LEU A 19 12.29 -24.20 13.09
CA LEU A 19 11.14 -24.40 12.22
C LEU A 19 10.88 -23.13 11.41
N LEU A 20 11.23 -23.16 10.12
CA LEU A 20 10.99 -22.05 9.19
C LEU A 20 9.65 -22.23 8.48
N HIS A 21 8.73 -21.29 8.66
CA HIS A 21 7.49 -21.29 7.89
C HIS A 21 7.74 -20.76 6.48
N VAL A 22 7.57 -21.62 5.47
CA VAL A 22 7.93 -21.33 4.07
C VAL A 22 7.24 -20.07 3.54
N ALA A 23 5.94 -19.91 3.80
CA ALA A 23 5.17 -18.78 3.27
C ALA A 23 5.51 -17.44 3.93
N SER A 24 5.78 -17.42 5.24
CA SER A 24 6.12 -16.17 5.95
C SER A 24 7.61 -15.87 6.01
N LYS A 25 8.47 -16.86 5.68
CA LYS A 25 9.93 -16.81 5.86
C LYS A 25 10.35 -16.46 7.30
N LYS A 26 9.49 -16.76 8.27
CA LYS A 26 9.74 -16.51 9.70
C LYS A 26 9.94 -17.83 10.43
N TYR A 27 10.84 -17.81 11.40
CA TYR A 27 11.01 -18.93 12.31
C TYR A 27 9.92 -18.91 13.38
N LEU A 28 9.42 -20.09 13.74
CA LEU A 28 8.59 -20.24 14.92
C LEU A 28 9.41 -19.85 16.15
N SER A 29 8.82 -19.03 17.03
CA SER A 29 9.46 -18.57 18.25
C SER A 29 8.48 -18.55 19.41
N ILE A 30 8.92 -18.97 20.59
CA ILE A 30 8.12 -18.84 21.81
C ILE A 30 8.65 -17.65 22.61
N PRO A 31 7.87 -16.56 22.77
CA PRO A 31 8.32 -15.42 23.55
C PRO A 31 8.50 -15.81 25.02
N ASN A 32 9.64 -15.44 25.61
CA ASN A 32 9.92 -15.70 27.04
C ASN A 32 8.84 -15.12 27.99
N LYS A 33 8.03 -14.15 27.54
CA LYS A 33 6.97 -13.50 28.33
C LYS A 33 5.58 -14.10 28.18
N ALA A 34 5.32 -14.93 27.17
CA ALA A 34 3.97 -15.40 26.84
C ALA A 34 3.38 -16.42 27.85
N LEU A 35 4.08 -16.72 28.95
CA LEU A 35 3.67 -17.70 29.96
C LEU A 35 3.55 -17.10 31.38
N LYS A 36 3.65 -15.78 31.52
CA LYS A 36 3.15 -15.06 32.71
C LYS A 36 2.03 -14.15 32.22
N GLU A 37 0.81 -14.43 32.61
CA GLU A 37 -0.40 -13.70 32.22
C GLU A 37 -0.27 -12.19 32.44
N THR A 38 -1.01 -11.41 31.64
CA THR A 38 -1.40 -10.00 31.88
C THR A 38 -0.31 -9.02 32.37
N GLU A 39 -0.02 -8.05 31.49
CA GLU A 39 0.58 -6.73 31.77
C GLU A 39 2.13 -6.48 31.77
N THR A 40 2.44 -5.42 31.00
CA THR A 40 3.36 -4.29 31.26
C THR A 40 4.82 -4.54 31.64
N LYS A 41 5.67 -4.61 30.60
CA LYS A 41 6.89 -3.80 30.35
C LYS A 41 7.82 -4.53 29.38
N PRO A 42 8.63 -3.87 28.54
CA PRO A 42 9.58 -4.53 27.64
C PRO A 42 10.80 -5.00 28.41
N GLY A 43 11.34 -6.16 28.05
CA GLY A 43 12.44 -6.80 28.77
C GLY A 43 13.23 -7.63 27.78
N LEU A 44 14.55 -7.48 27.86
CA LEU A 44 15.58 -7.96 26.95
C LEU A 44 15.34 -9.37 26.41
N LEU A 45 15.48 -9.49 25.09
CA LEU A 45 15.46 -10.73 24.33
C LEU A 45 16.80 -11.46 24.51
N SER A 46 16.76 -12.70 25.03
CA SER A 46 17.88 -13.65 24.85
C SER A 46 17.90 -14.12 23.39
N ASN A 47 19.06 -14.45 22.83
CA ASN A 47 19.23 -14.86 21.43
C ASN A 47 18.78 -16.31 21.07
N GLU A 48 18.16 -17.06 21.99
CA GLU A 48 17.77 -18.48 21.78
C GLU A 48 16.27 -18.84 21.59
N PRO A 49 15.29 -17.94 21.30
CA PRO A 49 13.85 -18.27 21.34
C PRO A 49 13.33 -19.06 20.12
N TYR A 50 14.23 -19.51 19.22
CA TYR A 50 13.89 -20.15 17.95
C TYR A 50 14.32 -21.63 17.87
N LEU A 51 14.84 -22.20 18.96
CA LEU A 51 15.41 -23.53 18.98
C LEU A 51 14.49 -24.54 19.67
N PHE A 52 14.22 -25.64 18.97
CA PHE A 52 13.43 -26.77 19.46
C PHE A 52 14.28 -28.04 19.44
N LYS A 53 14.00 -28.99 20.32
CA LYS A 53 14.50 -30.37 20.22
C LYS A 53 13.37 -31.27 19.77
N MET A 54 13.67 -32.18 18.86
CA MET A 54 12.76 -33.27 18.52
C MET A 54 13.02 -34.43 19.46
N LEU A 55 12.02 -34.85 20.21
CA LEU A 55 12.10 -35.96 21.14
C LEU A 55 11.17 -37.08 20.67
N PRO A 56 11.51 -38.35 20.93
CA PRO A 56 10.60 -39.45 20.67
C PRO A 56 9.41 -39.38 21.64
N PRO A 57 8.19 -39.74 21.21
CA PRO A 57 7.05 -39.80 22.09
C PRO A 57 7.19 -40.99 23.07
N PRO A 58 6.59 -40.90 24.28
CA PRO A 58 6.65 -41.98 25.26
C PRO A 58 6.10 -43.33 24.77
N SER A 59 5.24 -43.31 23.76
CA SER A 59 4.66 -44.49 23.10
C SER A 59 5.68 -45.29 22.29
N LEU A 60 6.80 -44.66 21.89
CA LEU A 60 7.85 -45.25 21.07
C LEU A 60 8.97 -45.78 21.99
N VAL A 61 8.71 -46.92 22.64
CA VAL A 61 9.56 -47.52 23.70
C VAL A 61 10.99 -47.84 23.23
N ASN A 62 11.22 -47.95 21.92
CA ASN A 62 12.51 -48.34 21.34
C ASN A 62 13.32 -47.17 20.75
N SER A 63 12.78 -45.95 20.71
CA SER A 63 13.51 -44.82 20.13
C SER A 63 14.25 -43.98 21.16
N SER A 64 15.52 -43.71 20.85
CA SER A 64 16.45 -43.06 21.77
C SER A 64 17.19 -41.90 21.11
N LYS A 65 17.71 -41.00 21.95
CA LYS A 65 18.46 -39.83 21.50
C LYS A 65 19.62 -40.24 20.58
N GLY A 66 19.72 -39.60 19.42
CA GLY A 66 20.75 -39.88 18.41
C GLY A 66 20.34 -40.87 17.32
N GLN A 67 19.17 -41.52 17.43
CA GLN A 67 18.61 -42.32 16.33
C GLN A 67 18.01 -41.44 15.23
N ASP A 68 18.06 -41.95 14.00
CA ASP A 68 17.47 -41.34 12.81
C ASP A 68 15.95 -41.16 12.97
N ILE A 69 15.43 -40.02 12.53
CA ILE A 69 13.99 -39.73 12.43
C ILE A 69 13.55 -39.97 10.99
N PHE A 70 12.47 -40.73 10.81
CA PHE A 70 11.92 -41.08 9.50
C PHE A 70 10.63 -40.30 9.19
N PRO A 71 10.30 -40.08 7.90
CA PRO A 71 9.01 -39.53 7.51
C PRO A 71 7.86 -40.39 8.04
N GLY A 72 6.89 -39.77 8.71
CA GLY A 72 5.74 -40.45 9.33
C GLY A 72 5.89 -40.70 10.83
N ASP A 73 7.08 -40.52 11.41
CA ASP A 73 7.27 -40.64 12.86
C ASP A 73 6.50 -39.57 13.62
N GLU A 74 5.84 -39.97 14.71
CA GLU A 74 5.35 -39.03 15.72
C GLU A 74 6.54 -38.46 16.50
N VAL A 75 6.54 -37.15 16.74
CA VAL A 75 7.64 -36.43 17.41
C VAL A 75 7.12 -35.39 18.37
N ILE A 76 7.81 -35.23 19.50
CA ILE A 76 7.56 -34.15 20.47
C ILE A 76 8.53 -33.00 20.19
N LEU A 77 8.01 -31.78 20.17
CA LEU A 77 8.81 -30.57 20.02
C LEU A 77 8.97 -29.88 21.38
N GLU A 78 10.15 -30.02 21.98
CA GLU A 78 10.50 -29.37 23.25
C GLU A 78 11.26 -28.06 22.98
N THR A 79 10.93 -26.97 23.68
CA THR A 79 11.73 -25.74 23.58
C THR A 79 13.09 -25.85 24.26
N VAL A 80 14.15 -25.35 23.62
CA VAL A 80 15.50 -25.38 24.20
C VAL A 80 15.64 -24.43 25.39
N GLY A 81 14.97 -23.28 25.33
CA GLY A 81 15.01 -22.25 26.38
C GLY A 81 14.30 -22.64 27.67
N ARG A 82 13.42 -23.64 27.65
CA ARG A 82 12.71 -24.16 28.84
C ARG A 82 12.51 -25.67 28.72
N LYS A 83 13.38 -26.44 29.37
CA LYS A 83 13.25 -27.90 29.46
C LYS A 83 11.90 -28.28 30.06
N GLY A 84 11.26 -29.31 29.50
CA GLY A 84 9.95 -29.82 29.93
C GLY A 84 8.73 -29.04 29.42
N HIS A 85 8.91 -28.04 28.55
CA HIS A 85 7.80 -27.36 27.88
C HIS A 85 7.72 -27.76 26.42
N ASP A 86 6.68 -28.54 26.12
CA ASP A 86 6.39 -29.07 24.80
C ASP A 86 5.39 -28.19 24.05
N VAL A 87 5.50 -28.17 22.72
CA VAL A 87 4.52 -27.52 21.84
C VAL A 87 3.25 -28.37 21.80
N LEU A 88 2.15 -27.85 22.35
CA LEU A 88 0.86 -28.51 22.39
C LEU A 88 -0.14 -27.82 21.47
N CYS A 89 -0.95 -28.61 20.75
CA CYS A 89 -2.12 -28.10 20.03
C CYS A 89 -3.31 -28.02 20.98
N ALA A 90 -3.67 -26.80 21.42
CA ALA A 90 -4.83 -26.59 22.27
C ALA A 90 -6.12 -26.63 21.46
N LYS A 91 -7.14 -27.35 21.96
CA LYS A 91 -8.50 -27.39 21.38
C LYS A 91 -9.32 -26.15 21.76
N ASN A 92 -8.77 -24.97 21.50
CA ASN A 92 -9.50 -23.72 21.71
C ASN A 92 -10.13 -23.29 20.38
N SER A 93 -11.44 -23.06 20.35
CA SER A 93 -12.09 -22.49 19.18
C SER A 93 -11.69 -21.03 19.01
N LEU A 94 -11.06 -20.72 17.87
CA LEU A 94 -10.79 -19.35 17.45
C LEU A 94 -11.99 -18.87 16.62
N THR A 95 -12.51 -17.68 16.92
CA THR A 95 -13.86 -17.25 16.51
C THR A 95 -14.01 -16.66 15.11
N ASP A 96 -13.02 -16.68 14.21
CA ASP A 96 -13.14 -15.92 12.96
C ASP A 96 -12.41 -16.57 11.76
N CYS A 97 -13.15 -17.10 10.77
CA CYS A 97 -12.69 -17.34 9.38
C CYS A 97 -13.88 -17.18 8.42
N PHE A 98 -13.76 -16.32 7.40
CA PHE A 98 -14.81 -16.03 6.41
C PHE A 98 -14.44 -16.58 5.02
N ASP A 99 -15.46 -16.97 4.26
CA ASP A 99 -15.34 -17.78 3.04
C ASP A 99 -16.01 -17.14 1.80
N GLY A 100 -15.48 -17.48 0.61
CA GLY A 100 -16.17 -17.40 -0.69
C GLY A 100 -15.96 -16.17 -1.61
N ARG A 101 -15.34 -16.37 -2.80
CA ARG A 101 -15.42 -15.49 -4.00
C ARG A 101 -15.29 -16.26 -5.33
N LYS A 102 -15.83 -15.68 -6.41
CA LYS A 102 -15.81 -16.17 -7.82
C LYS A 102 -14.56 -15.70 -8.59
N VAL A 103 -14.16 -16.41 -9.65
CA VAL A 103 -12.87 -16.23 -10.37
C VAL A 103 -13.06 -15.97 -11.87
N TYR A 104 -12.08 -15.26 -12.46
CA TYR A 104 -11.96 -14.97 -13.88
C TYR A 104 -10.52 -15.19 -14.36
N PHE A 105 -10.32 -15.78 -15.54
CA PHE A 105 -9.02 -15.89 -16.18
C PHE A 105 -8.74 -14.69 -17.09
N LYS A 106 -7.54 -14.10 -16.99
CA LYS A 106 -7.12 -12.97 -17.83
C LYS A 106 -5.88 -13.32 -18.66
N LYS A 107 -6.07 -13.64 -19.94
CA LYS A 107 -4.94 -13.75 -20.89
C LYS A 107 -4.61 -12.35 -21.41
N LYS A 108 -3.37 -11.89 -21.18
CA LYS A 108 -2.84 -10.69 -21.84
C LYS A 108 -2.24 -11.14 -23.18
N ARG A 109 -2.40 -10.34 -24.25
CA ARG A 109 -1.84 -10.63 -25.58
C ARG A 109 -0.40 -11.12 -25.47
N VAL A 110 -0.07 -12.15 -26.24
CA VAL A 110 1.32 -12.52 -26.55
C VAL A 110 1.92 -11.33 -27.29
N LEU A 111 2.67 -10.51 -26.56
CA LEU A 111 3.60 -9.58 -27.18
C LEU A 111 4.91 -10.36 -27.37
N PRO A 112 5.70 -10.06 -28.42
CA PRO A 112 6.85 -10.87 -28.86
C PRO A 112 8.02 -10.95 -27.86
N VAL A 113 7.84 -10.48 -26.63
CA VAL A 113 8.85 -10.50 -25.57
C VAL A 113 8.30 -11.37 -24.42
N PRO A 114 9.04 -12.39 -23.94
CA PRO A 114 8.65 -13.14 -22.75
C PRO A 114 8.52 -12.17 -21.57
N ARG A 115 7.30 -12.01 -21.05
CA ARG A 115 7.02 -11.15 -19.89
C ARG A 115 6.99 -12.02 -18.63
N PRO A 116 7.46 -11.49 -17.49
CA PRO A 116 7.29 -12.17 -16.22
C PRO A 116 5.80 -12.40 -15.90
N PRO A 117 5.45 -13.41 -15.08
CA PRO A 117 4.09 -13.67 -14.67
C PRO A 117 3.38 -12.42 -14.15
N PRO A 118 2.06 -12.29 -14.36
CA PRO A 118 1.32 -11.16 -13.81
C PRO A 118 1.38 -11.17 -12.29
N VAL A 119 1.58 -10.00 -11.68
CA VAL A 119 1.60 -9.83 -10.22
C VAL A 119 0.20 -9.73 -9.59
N SER A 120 -0.87 -10.03 -10.34
CA SER A 120 -2.22 -10.16 -9.79
C SER A 120 -2.35 -11.57 -9.25
N GLY A 121 -2.58 -11.71 -7.94
CA GLY A 121 -2.80 -13.01 -7.31
C GLY A 121 -3.93 -13.81 -7.96
N ASP A 122 -4.93 -13.13 -8.54
CA ASP A 122 -6.11 -13.74 -9.21
C ASP A 122 -5.77 -14.63 -10.42
N CYS A 123 -4.51 -14.68 -10.83
CA CYS A 123 -4.04 -15.52 -11.93
C CYS A 123 -3.07 -16.62 -11.45
N TRP A 124 -2.88 -16.78 -10.14
CA TRP A 124 -1.94 -17.72 -9.57
C TRP A 124 -2.63 -19.00 -9.15
N TRP A 125 -2.07 -20.11 -9.60
CA TRP A 125 -2.56 -21.45 -9.36
C TRP A 125 -1.44 -22.29 -8.78
N GLN A 126 -1.74 -22.99 -7.70
CA GLN A 126 -0.89 -24.01 -7.12
C GLN A 126 -1.29 -25.35 -7.72
N LEU A 127 -0.30 -26.04 -8.30
CA LEU A 127 -0.45 -27.42 -8.72
C LEU A 127 -0.21 -28.32 -7.50
N VAL A 128 -1.18 -29.17 -7.19
CA VAL A 128 -1.13 -30.11 -6.07
C VAL A 128 -1.22 -31.52 -6.63
N LYS A 129 -0.40 -32.47 -6.16
CA LYS A 129 -0.56 -33.87 -6.55
C LYS A 129 -1.89 -34.40 -6.01
N GLN A 130 -2.58 -35.24 -6.78
CA GLN A 130 -3.75 -35.93 -6.27
C GLN A 130 -3.35 -37.03 -5.27
N GLU A 131 -2.37 -37.83 -5.65
CA GLU A 131 -1.78 -38.88 -4.82
C GLU A 131 -0.68 -38.27 -3.95
N GLU A 132 -0.65 -38.65 -2.67
CA GLU A 132 0.33 -38.17 -1.69
C GLU A 132 0.54 -36.64 -1.70
N PRO A 133 -0.51 -35.82 -1.49
CA PRO A 133 -0.45 -34.36 -1.65
C PRO A 133 0.55 -33.65 -0.72
N TYR A 134 1.08 -34.35 0.29
CA TYR A 134 2.01 -33.84 1.30
C TYR A 134 3.47 -34.21 1.04
N ASP A 135 3.77 -34.98 0.00
CA ASP A 135 5.12 -35.47 -0.29
C ASP A 135 6.11 -34.36 -0.73
N GLY A 136 5.57 -33.23 -1.21
CA GLY A 136 6.35 -32.09 -1.72
C GLY A 136 7.12 -32.39 -3.02
N GLY A 137 6.86 -33.52 -3.67
CA GLY A 137 7.57 -33.96 -4.87
C GLY A 137 7.16 -33.21 -6.14
N SER A 138 7.94 -33.35 -7.20
CA SER A 138 7.58 -32.84 -8.53
C SER A 138 6.39 -33.61 -9.13
N ILE A 139 5.57 -32.92 -9.92
CA ILE A 139 4.51 -33.57 -10.72
C ILE A 139 5.15 -34.12 -11.99
N GLU A 140 4.89 -35.40 -12.27
CA GLU A 140 5.32 -36.07 -13.49
C GLU A 140 4.38 -35.78 -14.67
N SER A 141 4.91 -35.84 -15.89
CA SER A 141 4.09 -35.78 -17.10
C SER A 141 3.19 -37.02 -17.18
N GLY A 142 1.89 -36.80 -17.33
CA GLY A 142 0.84 -37.82 -17.21
C GLY A 142 0.31 -37.99 -15.78
N GLY A 143 0.88 -37.29 -14.80
CA GLY A 143 0.43 -37.32 -13.42
C GLY A 143 -0.93 -36.62 -13.22
N LYS A 144 -1.69 -37.10 -12.23
CA LYS A 144 -2.95 -36.48 -11.81
C LYS A 144 -2.68 -35.35 -10.81
N CYS A 145 -3.29 -34.21 -11.04
CA CYS A 145 -3.11 -33.01 -10.25
C CYS A 145 -4.43 -32.28 -9.98
N LEU A 146 -4.39 -31.45 -8.94
CA LEU A 146 -5.43 -30.52 -8.56
C LEU A 146 -4.93 -29.10 -8.83
N LEU A 147 -5.82 -28.24 -9.32
CA LEU A 147 -5.52 -26.83 -9.61
C LEU A 147 -6.14 -25.98 -8.51
N ARG A 148 -5.33 -25.59 -7.51
CA ARG A 148 -5.79 -24.75 -6.40
C ARG A 148 -5.54 -23.27 -6.72
N HIS A 149 -6.58 -22.47 -6.73
CA HIS A 149 -6.48 -21.03 -6.90
C HIS A 149 -5.88 -20.41 -5.62
N LEU A 150 -4.72 -19.74 -5.75
CA LEU A 150 -3.95 -19.32 -4.57
C LEU A 150 -4.71 -18.32 -3.68
N PRO A 151 -5.36 -17.25 -4.20
CA PRO A 151 -6.04 -16.27 -3.35
C PRO A 151 -7.29 -16.78 -2.65
N THR A 152 -8.05 -17.69 -3.28
CA THR A 152 -9.31 -18.19 -2.69
C THR A 152 -9.14 -19.52 -1.98
N HIS A 153 -8.00 -20.20 -2.15
CA HIS A 153 -7.74 -21.54 -1.64
C HIS A 153 -8.67 -22.64 -2.16
N MET A 154 -9.53 -22.31 -3.12
CA MET A 154 -10.50 -23.20 -3.76
C MET A 154 -9.91 -23.86 -5.00
N TYR A 155 -10.54 -24.93 -5.49
CA TYR A 155 -10.03 -25.72 -6.62
C TYR A 155 -10.81 -25.45 -7.90
N LEU A 156 -10.15 -25.58 -9.05
CA LEU A 156 -10.85 -25.64 -10.34
C LEU A 156 -11.64 -26.94 -10.40
N MET A 157 -12.92 -26.84 -10.74
CA MET A 157 -13.83 -27.98 -10.80
C MET A 157 -14.66 -27.93 -12.07
N THR A 158 -15.25 -29.05 -12.44
CA THR A 158 -16.25 -29.16 -13.49
C THR A 158 -17.56 -29.67 -12.92
N GLY A 159 -18.69 -29.11 -13.38
CA GLY A 159 -20.01 -29.66 -13.10
C GLY A 159 -20.35 -30.82 -14.04
N ASP A 160 -21.46 -31.50 -13.79
CA ASP A 160 -22.01 -32.54 -14.68
C ASP A 160 -22.33 -32.02 -16.09
N ASP A 161 -22.58 -30.72 -16.21
CA ASP A 161 -22.78 -30.02 -17.48
C ASP A 161 -21.47 -29.62 -18.18
N PHE A 162 -20.33 -30.11 -17.69
CA PHE A 162 -18.97 -29.79 -18.13
C PHE A 162 -18.60 -28.31 -18.02
N LYS A 163 -19.35 -27.52 -17.26
CA LYS A 163 -18.98 -26.13 -16.99
C LYS A 163 -17.94 -26.06 -15.88
N LEU A 164 -16.89 -25.30 -16.16
CA LEU A 164 -15.84 -25.02 -15.20
C LEU A 164 -16.33 -24.04 -14.13
N THR A 165 -16.07 -24.38 -12.88
CA THR A 165 -16.39 -23.60 -11.69
C THR A 165 -15.22 -23.68 -10.71
N ILE A 166 -15.34 -23.01 -9.56
CA ILE A 166 -14.37 -23.11 -8.48
C ILE A 166 -15.12 -23.38 -7.18
N GLY A 167 -14.65 -24.35 -6.41
CA GLY A 167 -15.33 -24.84 -5.22
C GLY A 167 -14.37 -25.48 -4.21
N SER A 168 -14.92 -25.85 -3.05
CA SER A 168 -14.22 -26.72 -2.09
C SER A 168 -14.29 -28.16 -2.58
N ILE A 169 -13.28 -28.95 -2.23
CA ILE A 169 -13.22 -30.39 -2.50
C ILE A 169 -13.85 -31.22 -1.37
N ASP A 170 -14.20 -30.59 -0.25
CA ASP A 170 -14.77 -31.27 0.91
C ASP A 170 -16.10 -31.94 0.55
N GLY A 171 -16.15 -33.27 0.65
CA GLY A 171 -17.35 -34.05 0.33
C GLY A 171 -17.69 -34.12 -1.16
N VAL A 172 -16.78 -33.68 -2.06
CA VAL A 172 -16.98 -33.77 -3.50
C VAL A 172 -16.16 -34.93 -4.08
N ASP A 173 -16.74 -35.63 -5.05
CA ASP A 173 -16.08 -36.72 -5.77
C ASP A 173 -14.84 -36.21 -6.55
N PRO A 174 -13.65 -36.83 -6.37
CA PRO A 174 -12.42 -36.51 -7.10
C PRO A 174 -12.58 -36.34 -8.60
N LYS A 175 -13.54 -37.04 -9.21
CA LYS A 175 -13.79 -36.97 -10.64
C LYS A 175 -14.17 -35.59 -11.16
N TYR A 176 -14.59 -34.66 -10.29
CA TYR A 176 -14.99 -33.30 -10.66
C TYR A 176 -13.86 -32.28 -10.61
N TYR A 177 -12.72 -32.59 -10.00
CA TYR A 177 -11.64 -31.63 -9.76
C TYR A 177 -10.24 -32.15 -10.06
N THR A 178 -10.14 -33.38 -10.59
CA THR A 178 -8.87 -34.00 -10.97
C THR A 178 -8.57 -33.75 -12.45
N PHE A 179 -7.34 -33.31 -12.72
CA PHE A 179 -6.83 -33.10 -14.07
C PHE A 179 -5.53 -33.86 -14.29
N THR A 180 -5.41 -34.51 -15.44
CA THR A 180 -4.17 -35.12 -15.91
C THR A 180 -3.33 -34.06 -16.61
N LEU A 181 -2.10 -33.85 -16.13
CA LEU A 181 -1.16 -32.87 -16.66
C LEU A 181 -0.18 -33.54 -17.60
N THR A 182 -0.17 -33.16 -18.88
CA THR A 182 0.78 -33.69 -19.87
C THR A 182 1.68 -32.58 -20.36
N SER A 183 2.99 -32.81 -20.45
CA SER A 183 3.95 -31.85 -21.00
C SER A 183 4.55 -32.38 -22.30
N SER A 184 4.74 -31.49 -23.28
CA SER A 184 5.44 -31.82 -24.52
C SER A 184 6.96 -31.97 -24.33
N VAL A 185 7.50 -31.45 -23.23
CA VAL A 185 8.93 -31.53 -22.88
C VAL A 185 9.04 -31.92 -21.40
N ALA A 186 9.30 -33.20 -21.15
CA ALA A 186 9.54 -33.71 -19.80
C ALA A 186 11.05 -33.82 -19.53
N ALA A 187 11.44 -33.67 -18.26
CA ALA A 187 12.81 -33.95 -17.83
C ALA A 187 13.14 -35.46 -17.90
N ALA A 188 14.40 -35.82 -17.71
CA ALA A 188 14.85 -37.23 -17.75
C ALA A 188 14.13 -38.10 -16.69
N ASP A 189 13.72 -37.50 -15.57
CA ASP A 189 12.92 -38.11 -14.50
C ASP A 189 11.40 -37.98 -14.73
N LYS A 190 10.98 -37.61 -15.95
CA LYS A 190 9.59 -37.32 -16.36
C LYS A 190 8.94 -36.13 -15.64
N SER A 191 9.67 -35.39 -14.80
CA SER A 191 9.13 -34.21 -14.12
C SER A 191 8.75 -33.12 -15.12
N VAL A 192 7.65 -32.40 -14.82
CA VAL A 192 7.22 -31.25 -15.61
C VAL A 192 8.13 -30.06 -15.32
N LEU A 193 8.81 -29.57 -16.35
CA LEU A 193 9.75 -28.45 -16.23
C LEU A 193 9.03 -27.10 -16.14
N LYS A 194 9.66 -26.18 -15.41
CA LYS A 194 9.25 -24.77 -15.34
C LYS A 194 9.39 -24.11 -16.72
N GLY A 195 8.41 -23.33 -17.12
CA GLY A 195 8.35 -22.67 -18.43
C GLY A 195 7.89 -23.57 -19.58
N SER A 196 7.57 -24.83 -19.30
CA SER A 196 7.10 -25.79 -20.31
C SER A 196 5.65 -25.51 -20.73
N ASN A 197 5.33 -25.96 -21.95
CA ASN A 197 3.96 -26.01 -22.42
C ASN A 197 3.33 -27.33 -21.96
N VAL A 198 2.11 -27.24 -21.44
CA VAL A 198 1.36 -28.36 -20.90
C VAL A 198 -0.07 -28.38 -21.41
N THR A 199 -0.66 -29.56 -21.40
CA THR A 199 -2.05 -29.79 -21.72
C THR A 199 -2.73 -30.39 -20.51
N LEU A 200 -3.86 -29.80 -20.12
CA LEU A 200 -4.68 -30.23 -18.99
C LEU A 200 -5.87 -31.02 -19.51
N ILE A 201 -5.99 -32.27 -19.06
CA ILE A 201 -7.00 -33.22 -19.50
C ILE A 201 -7.89 -33.58 -18.32
N HIS A 202 -9.21 -33.51 -18.53
CA HIS A 202 -10.22 -33.97 -17.60
C HIS A 202 -10.78 -35.31 -18.08
N GLU A 203 -10.77 -36.32 -17.21
CA GLU A 203 -11.12 -37.72 -17.53
C GLU A 203 -12.18 -38.30 -16.57
N GLY A 204 -12.79 -37.48 -15.69
CA GLY A 204 -13.59 -37.98 -14.56
C GLY A 204 -15.10 -38.11 -14.75
N ILE A 205 -15.74 -37.32 -15.64
CA ILE A 205 -17.22 -37.28 -15.74
C ILE A 205 -17.76 -38.31 -16.75
N ASP A 206 -17.04 -38.52 -17.85
CA ASP A 206 -17.36 -39.48 -18.90
C ASP A 206 -16.10 -40.24 -19.33
N ASP A 207 -16.26 -41.34 -20.07
CA ASP A 207 -15.12 -42.12 -20.61
C ASP A 207 -14.30 -41.37 -21.68
N LYS A 208 -14.62 -40.09 -21.92
CA LYS A 208 -14.04 -39.27 -22.97
C LYS A 208 -12.98 -38.33 -22.38
N LYS A 209 -11.86 -38.21 -23.09
CA LYS A 209 -10.84 -37.22 -22.74
C LYS A 209 -11.28 -35.83 -23.17
N ARG A 210 -11.42 -34.94 -22.21
CA ARG A 210 -11.77 -33.54 -22.45
C ARG A 210 -10.62 -32.62 -22.10
N TYR A 211 -10.27 -31.73 -23.01
CA TYR A 211 -9.11 -30.85 -22.91
C TYR A 211 -9.56 -29.48 -22.44
N LEU A 212 -8.79 -28.89 -21.54
CA LEU A 212 -8.98 -27.50 -21.18
C LEU A 212 -8.69 -26.63 -22.41
N HIS A 213 -9.66 -25.82 -22.82
CA HIS A 213 -9.59 -25.01 -24.03
C HIS A 213 -9.94 -23.56 -23.71
N VAL A 214 -9.27 -22.64 -24.40
CA VAL A 214 -9.55 -21.21 -24.32
C VAL A 214 -10.33 -20.81 -25.56
N ASP A 215 -11.62 -20.55 -25.39
CA ASP A 215 -12.50 -20.04 -26.44
C ASP A 215 -12.17 -18.57 -26.71
N ASP A 216 -11.65 -18.30 -27.92
CA ASP A 216 -11.29 -16.99 -28.41
C ASP A 216 -12.36 -16.36 -29.30
N GLY A 217 -13.55 -16.97 -29.39
CA GLY A 217 -14.73 -16.42 -30.05
C GLY A 217 -15.12 -15.03 -29.53
N ASP A 218 -15.92 -14.32 -30.32
CA ASP A 218 -16.38 -12.97 -29.97
C ASP A 218 -17.20 -13.04 -28.66
N PRO A 219 -16.82 -12.32 -27.58
CA PRO A 219 -17.41 -12.56 -26.28
C PRO A 219 -18.77 -11.87 -26.15
N THR A 220 -19.77 -12.42 -26.81
CA THR A 220 -21.19 -12.05 -26.67
C THR A 220 -21.71 -12.22 -25.24
N TRP A 221 -21.01 -13.00 -24.41
CA TRP A 221 -21.33 -13.19 -22.99
C TRP A 221 -20.82 -12.05 -22.08
N LEU A 222 -19.85 -11.24 -22.52
CA LEU A 222 -19.26 -10.15 -21.72
C LEU A 222 -20.04 -8.82 -21.80
N THR A 223 -20.91 -8.65 -22.79
CA THR A 223 -21.76 -7.45 -22.93
C THR A 223 -22.72 -7.25 -21.76
N LYS A 224 -23.04 -8.30 -21.00
CA LYS A 224 -23.88 -8.21 -19.80
C LYS A 224 -23.14 -7.77 -18.52
N ILE A 225 -21.80 -7.76 -18.50
CA ILE A 225 -21.01 -7.69 -17.24
C ILE A 225 -20.24 -6.37 -17.02
N SER A 226 -20.10 -5.46 -17.99
CA SER A 226 -19.36 -4.20 -17.71
C SER A 226 -19.65 -3.03 -18.65
N THR A 227 -20.05 -1.90 -18.07
CA THR A 227 -20.29 -0.60 -18.71
C THR A 227 -19.05 0.27 -18.93
N LYS A 228 -17.83 -0.15 -18.56
CA LYS A 228 -16.60 0.63 -18.85
C LYS A 228 -15.41 -0.30 -19.12
N ARG A 229 -15.19 -0.65 -20.39
CA ARG A 229 -13.97 -1.34 -20.82
C ARG A 229 -12.77 -0.39 -20.74
N ALA A 230 -11.69 -0.83 -20.10
CA ALA A 230 -10.36 -0.32 -20.43
C ALA A 230 -9.99 -0.83 -21.84
N LEU A 231 -9.71 0.08 -22.78
CA LEU A 231 -9.22 -0.29 -24.11
C LEU A 231 -8.05 -1.29 -23.97
N GLY A 232 -8.21 -2.51 -24.53
CA GLY A 232 -7.15 -3.51 -24.62
C GLY A 232 -7.26 -4.76 -23.73
N SER A 233 -8.33 -4.96 -22.96
CA SER A 233 -8.58 -6.22 -22.23
C SER A 233 -9.67 -7.07 -22.90
N LYS A 234 -9.33 -8.27 -23.40
CA LYS A 234 -10.29 -9.31 -23.85
C LYS A 234 -10.43 -10.33 -22.72
N GLY A 235 -11.63 -10.50 -22.18
CA GLY A 235 -11.91 -11.64 -21.30
C GLY A 235 -12.06 -12.88 -22.17
N LEU A 236 -11.49 -14.00 -21.73
CA LEU A 236 -11.55 -15.27 -22.45
C LEU A 236 -12.35 -16.26 -21.63
N LYS A 237 -13.12 -17.09 -22.33
CA LYS A 237 -13.88 -18.17 -21.70
C LYS A 237 -13.03 -19.43 -21.74
N VAL A 238 -12.85 -20.06 -20.60
CA VAL A 238 -12.22 -21.38 -20.53
C VAL A 238 -13.33 -22.42 -20.52
N THR A 239 -13.22 -23.45 -21.35
CA THR A 239 -14.19 -24.55 -21.47
C THR A 239 -13.48 -25.89 -21.58
N LEU A 240 -14.23 -26.98 -21.48
CA LEU A 240 -13.75 -28.32 -21.80
C LEU A 240 -14.19 -28.68 -23.22
N LYS A 241 -13.24 -29.09 -24.08
CA LYS A 241 -13.51 -29.60 -25.43
C LYS A 241 -13.09 -31.05 -25.55
N GLU A 242 -13.94 -31.87 -26.14
CA GLU A 242 -13.58 -33.23 -26.57
C GLU A 242 -12.57 -33.15 -27.74
N SER A 243 -11.55 -34.00 -27.75
CA SER A 243 -10.62 -34.08 -28.89
C SER A 243 -10.92 -35.31 -29.75
N LEU A 244 -11.01 -35.10 -31.07
CA LEU A 244 -11.02 -36.15 -32.08
C LEU A 244 -9.74 -36.14 -32.96
N GLU A 245 -8.80 -35.18 -32.79
CA GLU A 245 -7.62 -35.03 -33.67
C GLU A 245 -6.35 -34.51 -32.95
N ASP A 246 -5.17 -34.99 -33.35
CA ASP A 246 -3.85 -34.59 -32.81
C ASP A 246 -3.55 -33.08 -32.93
N LYS A 247 -4.20 -32.38 -33.86
CA LYS A 247 -4.05 -30.91 -34.03
C LYS A 247 -4.52 -30.12 -32.80
N VAL A 248 -5.50 -30.65 -32.06
CA VAL A 248 -6.11 -29.98 -30.90
C VAL A 248 -5.16 -29.89 -29.70
N GLN A 249 -4.19 -30.80 -29.59
CA GLN A 249 -3.22 -30.81 -28.48
C GLN A 249 -2.27 -29.61 -28.49
N ASN A 250 -1.84 -29.16 -29.68
CA ASN A 250 -0.93 -28.02 -29.80
C ASN A 250 -1.65 -26.68 -29.58
N GLU A 251 -2.91 -26.57 -30.03
CA GLU A 251 -3.74 -25.36 -29.85
C GLU A 251 -4.22 -25.16 -28.41
N ASN A 252 -4.34 -26.24 -27.62
CA ASN A 252 -4.81 -26.23 -26.23
C ASN A 252 -3.69 -26.23 -25.18
N SER A 253 -2.47 -25.87 -25.58
CA SER A 253 -1.34 -25.83 -24.66
C SER A 253 -1.33 -24.55 -23.81
N PHE A 254 -1.08 -24.72 -22.52
CA PHE A 254 -0.86 -23.65 -21.54
C PHE A 254 0.60 -23.62 -21.16
N LYS A 255 1.15 -22.43 -20.95
CA LYS A 255 2.50 -22.28 -20.41
C LYS A 255 2.45 -22.24 -18.88
N ILE A 256 3.20 -23.11 -18.21
CA ILE A 256 3.41 -23.01 -16.76
C ILE A 256 4.65 -22.18 -16.50
N ASP A 257 4.48 -20.98 -15.95
CA ASP A 257 5.59 -20.15 -15.49
C ASP A 257 5.64 -20.12 -13.95
N GLU A 258 6.84 -20.21 -13.39
CA GLU A 258 7.04 -20.11 -11.94
C GLU A 258 6.83 -18.67 -11.47
N VAL A 259 5.99 -18.50 -10.43
CA VAL A 259 5.93 -17.27 -9.66
C VAL A 259 7.04 -17.32 -8.61
N ARG A 260 7.90 -16.30 -8.60
CA ARG A 260 9.02 -16.26 -7.66
C ARG A 260 8.53 -16.31 -6.20
N PRO A 261 9.23 -17.04 -5.29
CA PRO A 261 8.79 -17.20 -3.90
C PRO A 261 8.66 -15.89 -3.11
N ASP A 262 9.43 -14.87 -3.44
CA ASP A 262 9.31 -13.54 -2.84
C ASP A 262 8.01 -12.83 -3.24
N MET A 263 7.56 -12.97 -4.49
CA MET A 263 6.28 -12.43 -4.93
C MET A 263 5.10 -13.11 -4.23
N VAL A 264 5.18 -14.43 -4.01
CA VAL A 264 4.19 -15.19 -3.22
C VAL A 264 4.15 -14.69 -1.78
N HIS A 265 5.31 -14.51 -1.16
CA HIS A 265 5.42 -13.96 0.19
C HIS A 265 4.81 -12.54 0.28
N TRP A 266 5.10 -11.67 -0.68
CA TRP A 266 4.54 -10.32 -0.74
C TRP A 266 3.02 -10.32 -0.91
N HIS A 267 2.49 -11.23 -1.73
CA HIS A 267 1.04 -11.38 -1.88
C HIS A 267 0.38 -11.77 -0.56
N TYR A 268 0.91 -12.77 0.16
CA TYR A 268 0.41 -13.13 1.48
C TYR A 268 0.50 -11.99 2.48
N TYR A 269 1.59 -11.23 2.46
CA TYR A 269 1.74 -10.04 3.30
C TYR A 269 0.66 -9.00 3.01
N VAL A 270 0.44 -8.67 1.73
CA VAL A 270 -0.58 -7.69 1.30
C VAL A 270 -1.99 -8.16 1.64
N GLU A 271 -2.34 -9.43 1.39
CA GLU A 271 -3.65 -9.97 1.77
C GLU A 271 -3.83 -10.03 3.29
N SER A 272 -2.76 -10.29 4.05
CA SER A 272 -2.81 -10.24 5.53
C SER A 272 -3.11 -8.83 6.03
N VAL A 273 -2.42 -7.81 5.49
CA VAL A 273 -2.68 -6.40 5.80
C VAL A 273 -4.12 -6.04 5.46
N LYS A 274 -4.58 -6.40 4.25
CA LYS A 274 -5.96 -6.17 3.81
C LYS A 274 -6.98 -6.82 4.76
N ASN A 275 -6.76 -8.07 5.16
CA ASN A 275 -7.66 -8.78 6.07
C ASN A 275 -7.73 -8.12 7.45
N VAL A 276 -6.59 -7.68 8.00
CA VAL A 276 -6.54 -6.92 9.25
C VAL A 276 -7.30 -5.61 9.10
N LEU A 277 -7.05 -4.84 8.02
CA LEU A 277 -7.75 -3.59 7.75
C LEU A 277 -9.26 -3.80 7.59
N MET A 278 -9.69 -4.82 6.83
CA MET A 278 -11.11 -5.16 6.66
C MET A 278 -11.78 -5.56 7.98
N ARG A 279 -11.09 -6.35 8.81
CA ARG A 279 -11.61 -6.83 10.10
C ARG A 279 -11.94 -5.68 11.04
N TYR A 280 -11.11 -4.64 11.04
CA TYR A 280 -11.26 -3.52 11.96
C TYR A 280 -12.01 -2.32 11.37
N PHE A 281 -12.17 -2.25 10.06
CA PHE A 281 -12.90 -1.18 9.38
C PHE A 281 -14.32 -0.95 9.95
N PRO A 282 -15.21 -1.96 10.07
CA PRO A 282 -16.55 -1.75 10.62
C PRO A 282 -16.53 -1.47 12.12
N LYS A 283 -15.56 -2.03 12.87
CA LYS A 283 -15.44 -1.84 14.32
C LYS A 283 -15.12 -0.40 14.68
N LEU A 284 -14.34 0.27 13.83
CA LEU A 284 -13.90 1.66 14.03
C LEU A 284 -14.91 2.72 13.53
N GLN A 285 -15.95 2.30 12.81
CA GLN A 285 -17.10 3.17 12.54
C GLN A 285 -17.95 3.42 13.80
N GLY A 286 -17.80 2.58 14.86
CA GLY A 286 -18.40 2.76 16.18
C GLY A 286 -17.50 3.45 17.21
N THR A 287 -17.87 3.37 18.49
CA THR A 287 -17.20 4.04 19.64
C THR A 287 -16.14 3.21 20.36
N HIS A 288 -15.83 1.99 19.91
CA HIS A 288 -14.95 1.08 20.65
C HIS A 288 -13.52 0.98 20.09
N GLY A 289 -12.53 1.03 21.01
CA GLY A 289 -11.37 0.12 20.96
C GLY A 289 -9.97 0.75 20.98
N GLY A 290 -9.50 1.25 22.13
CA GLY A 290 -8.09 1.68 22.31
C GLY A 290 -7.02 0.63 21.96
N PRO A 291 -7.10 -0.64 22.44
CA PRO A 291 -6.10 -1.66 22.13
C PRO A 291 -6.01 -2.04 20.64
N VAL A 292 -7.13 -1.94 19.92
CA VAL A 292 -7.22 -2.23 18.48
C VAL A 292 -6.47 -1.20 17.64
N LEU A 293 -6.52 0.08 18.06
CA LEU A 293 -5.86 1.17 17.37
C LEU A 293 -4.33 1.02 17.42
N VAL A 294 -3.77 0.58 18.56
CA VAL A 294 -2.34 0.34 18.70
C VAL A 294 -1.84 -0.76 17.76
N GLU A 295 -2.59 -1.86 17.63
CA GLU A 295 -2.24 -2.95 16.70
C GLU A 295 -2.27 -2.46 15.25
N LEU A 296 -3.29 -1.70 14.87
CA LEU A 296 -3.42 -1.14 13.53
C LEU A 296 -2.29 -0.16 13.19
N VAL A 297 -1.95 0.73 14.12
CA VAL A 297 -0.82 1.66 13.94
C VAL A 297 0.47 0.89 13.69
N ALA A 298 0.75 -0.16 14.48
CA ALA A 298 1.93 -1.00 14.27
C ALA A 298 1.92 -1.76 12.92
N VAL A 299 0.73 -2.14 12.42
CA VAL A 299 0.58 -2.74 11.08
C VAL A 299 0.90 -1.72 9.99
N LEU A 300 0.43 -0.48 10.13
CA LEU A 300 0.71 0.60 9.19
C LEU A 300 2.19 1.00 9.19
N GLU A 301 2.83 1.09 10.36
CA GLU A 301 4.28 1.35 10.48
C GLU A 301 5.09 0.28 9.73
N LYS A 302 4.78 -1.01 9.94
CA LYS A 302 5.44 -2.09 9.21
C LYS A 302 5.19 -2.03 7.71
N LEU A 303 4.01 -1.58 7.29
CA LEU A 303 3.69 -1.39 5.87
C LEU A 303 4.48 -0.22 5.27
N VAL A 304 4.70 0.85 6.02
CA VAL A 304 5.57 1.97 5.64
C VAL A 304 7.00 1.49 5.43
N ASP A 305 7.56 0.72 6.37
CA ASP A 305 8.91 0.17 6.26
C ASP A 305 9.02 -0.77 5.04
N TRP A 306 7.99 -1.61 4.84
CA TRP A 306 7.89 -2.45 3.65
C TRP A 306 7.74 -1.65 2.34
N LEU A 307 7.40 -0.37 2.35
CA LEU A 307 7.41 0.47 1.14
C LEU A 307 8.71 1.25 0.97
N LYS A 308 9.62 1.23 1.96
CA LYS A 308 10.94 1.89 1.92
C LYS A 308 12.08 0.92 1.66
N ASP A 309 12.02 -0.28 2.21
CA ASP A 309 13.14 -1.22 2.31
C ASP A 309 13.39 -2.06 1.03
N GLU A 310 13.31 -1.46 -0.17
CA GLU A 310 13.60 -2.19 -1.41
C GLU A 310 14.17 -1.32 -2.54
N PRO A 311 14.91 -1.93 -3.48
CA PRO A 311 15.24 -1.29 -4.75
C PRO A 311 13.99 -0.86 -5.55
N PRO A 312 14.09 0.20 -6.38
CA PRO A 312 12.96 0.81 -7.08
C PRO A 312 12.10 -0.13 -7.95
N TYR A 313 12.71 -1.16 -8.54
CA TYR A 313 11.97 -2.14 -9.35
C TYR A 313 10.95 -2.94 -8.53
N ASN A 314 11.33 -3.35 -7.32
CA ASN A 314 10.46 -4.10 -6.41
C ASN A 314 9.35 -3.21 -5.86
N LEU A 315 9.63 -1.92 -5.62
CA LEU A 315 8.62 -0.94 -5.18
C LEU A 315 7.45 -0.83 -6.16
N LYS A 316 7.70 -0.77 -7.48
CA LYS A 316 6.64 -0.74 -8.49
C LYS A 316 5.74 -1.98 -8.43
N THR A 317 6.33 -3.14 -8.16
CA THR A 317 5.60 -4.40 -7.99
C THR A 317 4.75 -4.37 -6.72
N ARG A 318 5.32 -3.94 -5.59
CA ARG A 318 4.60 -3.77 -4.30
C ARG A 318 3.41 -2.83 -4.43
N GLY A 319 3.61 -1.66 -5.04
CA GLY A 319 2.52 -0.72 -5.32
C GLY A 319 1.42 -1.32 -6.20
N LYS A 320 1.80 -2.09 -7.23
CA LYS A 320 0.81 -2.80 -8.06
C LYS A 320 0.02 -3.85 -7.27
N MET A 321 0.66 -4.59 -6.38
CA MET A 321 -0.01 -5.57 -5.51
C MET A 321 -1.00 -4.90 -4.56
N LEU A 322 -0.61 -3.81 -3.89
CA LEU A 322 -1.51 -3.04 -3.00
C LEU A 322 -2.76 -2.52 -3.72
N ARG A 323 -2.58 -2.01 -4.94
CA ARG A 323 -3.69 -1.53 -5.77
C ARG A 323 -4.61 -2.68 -6.21
N ASN A 324 -4.03 -3.78 -6.69
CA ASN A 324 -4.83 -4.94 -7.15
C ASN A 324 -5.60 -5.60 -6.01
N ALA A 325 -5.03 -5.63 -4.80
CA ALA A 325 -5.67 -6.18 -3.60
C ALA A 325 -6.71 -5.22 -2.98
N HIS A 326 -6.91 -4.01 -3.55
CA HIS A 326 -7.77 -2.96 -3.02
C HIS A 326 -7.40 -2.45 -1.62
N VAL A 327 -6.14 -2.59 -1.21
CA VAL A 327 -5.65 -2.04 0.07
C VAL A 327 -5.71 -0.52 0.06
N ILE A 328 -5.39 0.11 -1.08
CA ILE A 328 -5.45 1.57 -1.23
C ILE A 328 -6.88 2.08 -1.02
N ASP A 329 -7.88 1.42 -1.60
CA ASP A 329 -9.29 1.79 -1.43
C ASP A 329 -9.72 1.74 0.04
N LEU A 330 -9.26 0.70 0.78
CA LEU A 330 -9.53 0.59 2.22
C LEU A 330 -8.87 1.72 3.01
N LEU A 331 -7.60 2.01 2.74
CA LEU A 331 -6.86 3.10 3.38
C LEU A 331 -7.53 4.46 3.14
N VAL A 332 -7.97 4.73 1.90
CA VAL A 332 -8.76 5.94 1.61
C VAL A 332 -10.11 5.93 2.35
N GLY A 333 -10.73 4.76 2.48
CA GLY A 333 -11.91 4.57 3.33
C GLY A 333 -11.65 4.95 4.79
N TYR A 334 -10.49 4.60 5.36
CA TYR A 334 -10.12 4.99 6.72
C TYR A 334 -10.01 6.52 6.88
N ILE A 335 -9.47 7.22 5.88
CA ILE A 335 -9.40 8.70 5.89
C ILE A 335 -10.79 9.33 6.02
N SER A 336 -11.85 8.69 5.52
CA SER A 336 -13.21 9.22 5.65
C SER A 336 -13.75 9.26 7.08
N PHE A 337 -13.13 8.55 8.03
CA PHE A 337 -13.56 8.52 9.42
C PHE A 337 -13.46 9.90 10.08
N LYS A 338 -14.31 10.17 11.07
CA LYS A 338 -14.23 11.40 11.85
C LYS A 338 -12.92 11.40 12.65
N SER A 339 -12.17 12.50 12.58
CA SER A 339 -11.07 12.78 13.49
C SER A 339 -11.67 12.86 14.89
N GLY A 340 -11.37 11.87 15.72
CA GLY A 340 -11.88 11.73 17.08
C GLY A 340 -10.77 11.96 18.09
N ASP A 341 -10.59 10.99 18.98
CA ASP A 341 -9.49 10.93 19.95
C ASP A 341 -8.08 10.95 19.29
N GLU A 342 -7.07 11.17 20.12
CA GLU A 342 -5.66 11.23 19.71
C GLU A 342 -5.19 9.95 19.03
N GLU A 343 -5.65 8.79 19.48
CA GLU A 343 -5.30 7.48 18.91
C GLU A 343 -5.86 7.32 17.49
N ARG A 344 -7.09 7.78 17.22
CA ARG A 344 -7.64 7.85 15.86
C ARG A 344 -6.84 8.82 15.00
N VAL A 345 -6.45 9.98 15.52
CA VAL A 345 -5.59 10.91 14.78
C VAL A 345 -4.26 10.24 14.41
N LYS A 346 -3.65 9.50 15.34
CA LYS A 346 -2.42 8.73 15.10
C LYS A 346 -2.61 7.66 14.03
N LEU A 347 -3.71 6.92 14.08
CA LEU A 347 -4.09 5.96 13.03
C LEU A 347 -4.20 6.64 11.67
N LEU A 348 -4.96 7.74 11.57
CA LEU A 348 -5.18 8.46 10.33
C LEU A 348 -3.88 9.06 9.77
N ARG A 349 -2.98 9.53 10.62
CA ARG A 349 -1.62 9.96 10.23
C ARG A 349 -0.81 8.79 9.66
N GLY A 350 -0.86 7.62 10.30
CA GLY A 350 -0.25 6.40 9.79
C GLY A 350 -0.80 6.00 8.42
N VAL A 351 -2.11 6.12 8.21
CA VAL A 351 -2.76 5.87 6.92
C VAL A 351 -2.25 6.85 5.85
N SER A 352 -2.23 8.15 6.15
CA SER A 352 -1.70 9.17 5.23
C SER A 352 -0.24 8.94 4.87
N GLU A 353 0.58 8.51 5.82
CA GLU A 353 1.99 8.19 5.57
C GLU A 353 2.14 6.98 4.64
N VAL A 354 1.35 5.92 4.80
CA VAL A 354 1.34 4.79 3.85
C VAL A 354 0.97 5.26 2.44
N LEU A 355 -0.08 6.08 2.31
CA LEU A 355 -0.50 6.62 1.01
C LEU A 355 0.59 7.52 0.41
N ARG A 356 1.28 8.30 1.23
CA ARG A 356 2.42 9.12 0.78
C ARG A 356 3.55 8.26 0.25
N GLN A 357 3.96 7.22 0.99
CA GLN A 357 5.00 6.29 0.53
C GLN A 357 4.60 5.58 -0.77
N PHE A 358 3.32 5.21 -0.90
CA PHE A 358 2.79 4.63 -2.13
C PHE A 358 2.93 5.56 -3.34
N LEU A 359 2.75 6.88 -3.16
CA LEU A 359 2.95 7.87 -4.23
C LEU A 359 4.43 8.06 -4.59
N LEU A 360 5.36 7.87 -3.64
CA LEU A 360 6.80 7.99 -3.91
C LEU A 360 7.36 6.87 -4.81
N ILE A 361 6.59 5.83 -5.09
CA ILE A 361 6.96 4.72 -6.00
C ILE A 361 7.11 5.19 -7.48
N LYS A 362 6.74 6.44 -7.80
CA LYS A 362 6.83 7.06 -9.14
C LYS A 362 6.23 6.17 -10.24
N SER A 363 4.94 5.87 -10.06
CA SER A 363 4.15 5.06 -10.97
C SER A 363 2.95 5.87 -11.43
N HIS A 364 2.99 6.32 -12.69
CA HIS A 364 1.91 7.08 -13.34
C HIS A 364 0.53 6.44 -13.10
N HIS A 365 0.41 5.13 -13.31
CA HIS A 365 -0.87 4.43 -13.09
C HIS A 365 -1.31 4.40 -11.61
N SER A 366 -0.37 4.45 -10.66
CA SER A 366 -0.69 4.57 -9.22
C SER A 366 -1.13 5.99 -8.88
N HIS A 367 -0.50 7.01 -9.46
CA HIS A 367 -0.88 8.41 -9.26
C HIS A 367 -2.27 8.69 -9.84
N PHE A 368 -2.55 8.26 -11.07
CA PHE A 368 -3.90 8.34 -11.66
C PHE A 368 -4.96 7.60 -10.84
N TYR A 369 -4.59 6.46 -10.24
CA TYR A 369 -5.49 5.73 -9.36
C TYR A 369 -5.88 6.52 -8.11
N MET A 370 -4.92 7.24 -7.54
CA MET A 370 -5.12 8.12 -6.38
C MET A 370 -5.87 9.40 -6.77
N ALA A 371 -5.76 9.83 -8.02
CA ALA A 371 -6.41 11.02 -8.56
C ALA A 371 -7.91 10.86 -8.91
N LYS A 372 -8.54 9.74 -8.54
CA LYS A 372 -9.98 9.55 -8.76
C LYS A 372 -10.80 10.59 -8.01
N GLU A 373 -11.82 11.15 -8.67
CA GLU A 373 -12.71 12.17 -8.08
C GLU A 373 -13.32 11.74 -6.73
N ALA A 374 -13.73 10.47 -6.61
CA ALA A 374 -14.30 9.94 -5.37
C ALA A 374 -13.31 9.98 -4.19
N PHE A 375 -12.02 9.77 -4.47
CA PHE A 375 -10.96 9.85 -3.45
C PHE A 375 -10.64 11.30 -3.13
N MET A 376 -10.59 12.16 -4.14
CA MET A 376 -10.35 13.59 -3.97
C MET A 376 -11.37 14.25 -3.05
N LYS A 377 -12.66 13.90 -3.17
CA LYS A 377 -13.69 14.36 -2.23
C LYS A 377 -13.37 14.00 -0.78
N ILE A 378 -12.83 12.80 -0.53
CA ILE A 378 -12.45 12.36 0.82
C ILE A 378 -11.24 13.15 1.33
N TYR A 379 -10.22 13.35 0.50
CA TYR A 379 -9.01 14.06 0.89
C TYR A 379 -9.26 15.52 1.22
N PHE A 380 -9.99 16.23 0.34
CA PHE A 380 -10.27 17.65 0.54
C PHE A 380 -11.14 17.92 1.79
N ASN A 381 -12.01 16.97 2.16
CA ASN A 381 -12.79 17.01 3.42
C ASN A 381 -11.93 16.91 4.68
N LYS A 382 -10.65 16.59 4.55
CA LYS A 382 -9.72 16.36 5.67
C LYS A 382 -8.56 17.36 5.71
N LEU A 383 -8.59 18.39 4.87
CA LEU A 383 -7.55 19.41 4.84
C LEU A 383 -7.53 20.24 6.13
N GLY A 384 -6.32 20.53 6.59
CA GLY A 384 -5.98 21.31 7.77
C GLY A 384 -6.36 20.66 9.11
N LEU A 385 -6.65 19.36 9.10
CA LEU A 385 -6.87 18.57 10.32
C LEU A 385 -5.56 17.96 10.87
N GLY A 386 -4.40 18.33 10.31
CA GLY A 386 -3.10 17.81 10.73
C GLY A 386 -2.96 16.29 10.57
N LEU A 387 -3.69 15.69 9.62
CA LEU A 387 -3.66 14.24 9.33
C LEU A 387 -2.58 13.86 8.32
N GLY A 388 -1.88 14.83 7.73
CA GLY A 388 -0.85 14.61 6.71
C GLY A 388 -1.40 14.42 5.29
N VAL A 389 -2.66 14.78 5.05
CA VAL A 389 -3.30 14.64 3.73
C VAL A 389 -2.65 15.54 2.69
N GLU A 390 -2.34 16.76 3.11
CA GLU A 390 -1.65 17.80 2.34
C GLU A 390 -0.31 17.28 1.84
N SER A 391 0.46 16.63 2.72
CA SER A 391 1.80 16.13 2.39
C SER A 391 1.79 15.12 1.25
N PHE A 392 0.78 14.25 1.18
CA PHE A 392 0.67 13.29 0.10
C PHE A 392 0.01 13.89 -1.15
N LEU A 393 -0.91 14.86 -1.02
CA LEU A 393 -1.43 15.60 -2.17
C LEU A 393 -0.33 16.42 -2.86
N ILE A 394 0.58 17.04 -2.10
CA ILE A 394 1.79 17.68 -2.63
C ILE A 394 2.66 16.65 -3.36
N ALA A 395 2.86 15.46 -2.78
CA ALA A 395 3.60 14.38 -3.42
C ALA A 395 2.94 13.88 -4.72
N LEU A 396 1.62 13.94 -4.82
CA LEU A 396 0.86 13.55 -6.01
C LEU A 396 1.08 14.51 -7.20
N VAL A 397 1.24 15.81 -6.94
CA VAL A 397 1.36 16.84 -8.00
C VAL A 397 2.79 17.21 -8.38
N LYS A 398 3.78 16.81 -7.58
CA LYS A 398 5.17 17.26 -7.74
C LYS A 398 5.83 16.86 -9.07
N ASP A 399 5.41 15.75 -9.69
CA ASP A 399 6.07 15.17 -10.87
C ASP A 399 5.12 14.92 -12.07
N GLU A 400 3.80 15.15 -11.95
CA GLU A 400 2.79 14.72 -12.94
C GLU A 400 1.81 15.85 -13.35
N SER A 401 2.11 16.48 -14.50
CA SER A 401 1.39 17.64 -15.06
C SER A 401 -0.12 17.44 -15.19
N GLU A 402 -0.54 16.31 -15.76
CA GLU A 402 -1.95 16.02 -16.02
C GLU A 402 -2.75 15.87 -14.73
N ILE A 403 -2.14 15.26 -13.72
CA ILE A 403 -2.75 15.05 -12.41
C ILE A 403 -2.84 16.37 -11.64
N ALA A 404 -1.78 17.19 -11.71
CA ALA A 404 -1.77 18.52 -11.14
C ALA A 404 -2.89 19.40 -11.72
N LYS A 405 -3.08 19.41 -13.05
CA LYS A 405 -4.21 20.10 -13.71
C LYS A 405 -5.57 19.59 -13.23
N HIS A 406 -5.70 18.28 -13.06
CA HIS A 406 -6.93 17.69 -12.53
C HIS A 406 -7.21 18.14 -11.10
N LEU A 407 -6.18 18.19 -10.25
CA LEU A 407 -6.27 18.62 -8.85
C LEU A 407 -6.59 20.11 -8.72
N VAL A 408 -5.98 20.94 -9.56
CA VAL A 408 -6.29 22.39 -9.69
C VAL A 408 -7.76 22.60 -10.02
N LYS A 409 -8.27 21.91 -11.05
CA LYS A 409 -9.69 21.99 -11.43
C LYS A 409 -10.62 21.55 -10.30
N PHE A 410 -10.24 20.50 -9.57
CA PHE A 410 -11.02 20.01 -8.44
C PHE A 410 -11.04 21.02 -7.28
N CYS A 411 -9.88 21.58 -6.92
CA CYS A 411 -9.74 22.62 -5.91
C CYS A 411 -10.54 23.88 -6.27
N PHE A 412 -10.46 24.32 -7.54
CA PHE A 412 -11.24 25.45 -8.05
C PHE A 412 -12.75 25.25 -7.84
N ASN A 413 -13.26 24.06 -8.18
CA ASN A 413 -14.68 23.76 -8.00
C ASN A 413 -15.11 23.76 -6.53
N ILE A 414 -14.25 23.27 -5.63
CA ILE A 414 -14.53 23.29 -4.18
C ILE A 414 -14.59 24.71 -3.65
N LEU A 415 -13.58 25.54 -3.96
CA LEU A 415 -13.50 26.91 -3.48
C LEU A 415 -14.65 27.79 -4.02
N ARG A 416 -15.13 27.52 -5.23
CA ARG A 416 -16.26 28.23 -5.82
C ARG A 416 -17.62 27.81 -5.23
N ASP A 417 -17.75 26.58 -4.76
CA ASP A 417 -19.00 26.06 -4.24
C ASP A 417 -19.28 26.57 -2.81
N GLN A 418 -20.04 27.66 -2.72
CA GLN A 418 -20.48 28.27 -1.47
C GLN A 418 -21.41 27.38 -0.62
N THR A 419 -21.95 26.30 -1.20
CA THR A 419 -22.78 25.33 -0.47
C THR A 419 -21.97 24.15 0.06
N SER A 420 -20.69 24.07 -0.31
CA SER A 420 -19.83 23.00 0.15
C SER A 420 -19.56 23.13 1.66
N SER A 421 -19.72 22.03 2.39
CA SER A 421 -19.34 21.92 3.82
C SER A 421 -17.81 21.84 4.02
N LEU A 422 -17.06 21.97 2.93
CA LEU A 422 -15.62 21.86 2.81
C LEU A 422 -14.94 23.16 3.23
N LYS A 423 -14.83 23.42 4.54
CA LYS A 423 -13.96 24.49 5.04
C LYS A 423 -12.52 23.98 5.08
N ILE A 424 -11.64 24.59 4.29
CA ILE A 424 -10.20 24.34 4.40
C ILE A 424 -9.74 24.99 5.70
N HIS A 425 -9.33 24.17 6.66
CA HIS A 425 -8.64 24.68 7.83
C HIS A 425 -7.25 25.17 7.38
N LEU A 426 -6.95 26.44 7.63
CA LEU A 426 -5.67 27.01 7.22
C LEU A 426 -4.61 26.69 8.27
N ASP A 427 -3.82 25.67 8.00
CA ASP A 427 -2.57 25.33 8.69
C ASP A 427 -1.38 25.44 7.73
N THR A 428 -0.15 25.27 8.25
CA THR A 428 1.08 25.36 7.47
C THR A 428 1.04 24.47 6.22
N ALA A 429 0.59 23.22 6.38
CA ALA A 429 0.58 22.25 5.29
C ALA A 429 -0.48 22.59 4.22
N SER A 430 -1.62 23.13 4.62
CA SER A 430 -2.68 23.56 3.70
C SER A 430 -2.24 24.77 2.88
N LEU A 431 -1.51 25.72 3.50
CA LEU A 431 -0.90 26.85 2.78
C LEU A 431 0.16 26.38 1.77
N GLU A 432 0.99 25.41 2.14
CA GLU A 432 1.96 24.81 1.21
C GLU A 432 1.28 24.10 0.03
N LEU A 433 0.19 23.37 0.27
CA LEU A 433 -0.60 22.72 -0.78
C LEU A 433 -1.20 23.75 -1.73
N LEU A 434 -1.92 24.75 -1.22
CA LEU A 434 -2.53 25.80 -2.03
C LEU A 434 -1.46 26.52 -2.87
N SER A 435 -0.34 26.85 -2.23
CA SER A 435 0.79 27.49 -2.91
C SER A 435 1.40 26.63 -4.01
N THR A 436 1.46 25.31 -3.81
CA THR A 436 1.91 24.35 -4.83
C THR A 436 0.93 24.30 -6.00
N LEU A 437 -0.38 24.29 -5.74
CA LEU A 437 -1.41 24.25 -6.78
C LEU A 437 -1.50 25.52 -7.63
N CYS A 438 -1.03 26.67 -7.12
CA CYS A 438 -0.90 27.88 -7.91
C CYS A 438 0.09 27.73 -9.09
N PHE A 439 0.93 26.68 -9.11
CA PHE A 439 1.90 26.41 -10.17
C PHE A 439 1.81 24.97 -10.66
N VAL A 440 1.55 24.80 -11.94
CA VAL A 440 1.61 23.49 -12.60
C VAL A 440 2.64 23.57 -13.72
N ASP A 441 3.59 22.63 -13.75
CA ASP A 441 4.69 22.58 -14.73
C ASP A 441 5.51 23.87 -14.84
N GLY A 442 5.62 24.63 -13.75
CA GLY A 442 6.31 25.92 -13.73
C GLY A 442 5.49 27.09 -14.29
N HIS A 443 4.26 26.85 -14.75
CA HIS A 443 3.33 27.86 -15.22
C HIS A 443 2.34 28.26 -14.12
N PRO A 444 2.00 29.56 -13.99
CA PRO A 444 0.98 30.02 -13.04
C PRO A 444 -0.44 29.61 -13.51
N GLU A 445 -1.26 29.12 -12.59
CA GLU A 445 -2.68 28.85 -12.81
C GLU A 445 -3.53 30.05 -12.38
N GLU A 446 -3.64 31.06 -13.26
CA GLU A 446 -4.21 32.39 -12.97
C GLU A 446 -5.60 32.34 -12.33
N ALA A 447 -6.53 31.57 -12.93
CA ALA A 447 -7.89 31.45 -12.42
C ALA A 447 -7.96 30.89 -10.99
N LEU A 448 -7.06 29.97 -10.63
CA LEU A 448 -6.98 29.44 -9.27
C LEU A 448 -6.31 30.46 -8.33
N GLN A 449 -5.29 31.18 -8.79
CA GLN A 449 -4.64 32.24 -8.00
C GLN A 449 -5.64 33.35 -7.62
N ASP A 450 -6.44 33.81 -8.59
CA ASP A 450 -7.49 34.81 -8.33
C ASP A 450 -8.54 34.29 -7.35
N LEU A 451 -8.99 33.04 -7.53
CA LEU A 451 -9.97 32.45 -6.63
C LEU A 451 -9.44 32.28 -5.20
N ILE A 452 -8.18 31.86 -5.02
CA ILE A 452 -7.53 31.78 -3.71
C ILE A 452 -7.42 33.17 -3.07
N CYS A 453 -7.07 34.19 -3.87
CA CYS A 453 -7.03 35.57 -3.40
C CYS A 453 -8.39 36.03 -2.85
N GLU A 454 -9.46 35.82 -3.61
CA GLU A 454 -10.81 36.24 -3.20
C GLU A 454 -11.39 35.41 -2.05
N GLU A 455 -11.34 34.07 -2.16
CA GLU A 455 -12.08 33.18 -1.25
C GLU A 455 -11.29 32.79 0.00
N VAL A 456 -9.96 32.76 -0.06
CA VAL A 456 -9.11 32.35 1.08
C VAL A 456 -8.46 33.56 1.74
N ILE A 457 -7.79 34.41 0.97
CA ILE A 457 -7.00 35.51 1.55
C ILE A 457 -7.91 36.65 2.03
N LYS A 458 -8.85 37.11 1.19
CA LYS A 458 -9.69 38.27 1.51
C LYS A 458 -10.80 37.97 2.52
N LYS A 459 -11.42 36.77 2.45
CA LYS A 459 -12.52 36.41 3.36
C LYS A 459 -12.04 36.04 4.77
N ASP A 460 -10.87 35.40 4.90
CA ASP A 460 -10.31 34.92 6.17
C ASP A 460 -9.04 35.70 6.61
N LEU A 461 -9.07 37.04 6.47
CA LEU A 461 -7.96 37.93 6.86
C LEU A 461 -7.52 37.80 8.34
N GLY A 462 -8.39 37.29 9.20
CA GLY A 462 -8.09 37.06 10.62
C GLY A 462 -7.19 35.85 10.90
N VAL A 463 -6.92 34.99 9.89
CA VAL A 463 -6.09 33.80 10.10
C VAL A 463 -4.61 34.05 9.79
N PHE A 464 -4.33 35.02 8.92
CA PHE A 464 -2.98 35.37 8.48
C PHE A 464 -2.27 36.32 9.44
N TYR A 465 -0.94 36.22 9.49
CA TYR A 465 -0.11 37.18 10.21
C TYR A 465 -0.07 38.51 9.47
N HIS A 466 -0.40 39.59 10.19
CA HIS A 466 -0.20 40.96 9.74
C HIS A 466 1.22 41.43 10.06
N THR A 467 1.80 42.28 9.22
CA THR A 467 3.12 42.88 9.43
C THR A 467 2.95 44.38 9.57
N HIS A 468 3.15 44.93 10.77
CA HIS A 468 3.18 46.38 11.01
C HIS A 468 4.62 46.88 11.15
N LEU A 469 4.84 48.18 10.88
CA LEU A 469 6.10 48.88 11.08
C LEU A 469 5.90 49.97 12.13
N ASP A 470 6.58 49.85 13.27
CA ASP A 470 6.62 50.96 14.22
C ASP A 470 7.62 52.04 13.80
N GLU A 471 7.19 53.29 13.89
CA GLU A 471 8.01 54.48 13.63
C GLU A 471 9.06 54.65 14.73
N GLY A 472 10.18 53.94 14.62
CA GLY A 472 11.35 54.16 15.49
C GLY A 472 12.22 52.93 15.70
N ALA A 473 11.63 51.74 15.56
CA ALA A 473 12.37 50.48 15.53
C ALA A 473 11.74 49.63 14.44
N ASN A 474 12.55 49.16 13.48
CA ASN A 474 12.10 48.27 12.41
C ASN A 474 11.70 46.90 13.00
N ILE A 475 10.58 46.86 13.71
CA ILE A 475 10.05 45.70 14.43
C ILE A 475 8.80 45.29 13.68
N ILE A 476 8.79 44.04 13.21
CA ILE A 476 7.61 43.42 12.63
C ILE A 476 6.77 42.91 13.81
N HIS A 477 5.59 43.49 14.01
CA HIS A 477 4.60 42.95 14.94
C HIS A 477 3.72 41.93 14.20
N TYR A 478 3.38 40.82 14.87
CA TYR A 478 2.48 39.82 14.34
C TYR A 478 1.25 39.69 15.26
N SER A 479 0.05 39.78 14.69
CA SER A 479 -1.21 39.52 15.40
C SER A 479 -2.17 38.71 14.52
N LYS A 480 -2.91 37.78 15.15
CA LYS A 480 -4.05 37.06 14.53
C LYS A 480 -5.34 37.90 14.55
N LYS A 481 -5.33 39.10 15.14
CA LYS A 481 -6.49 40.00 15.13
C LYS A 481 -6.11 41.27 14.40
N GLN A 482 -7.06 41.83 13.64
CA GLN A 482 -6.93 43.10 12.90
C GLN A 482 -6.55 44.30 13.79
N ILE A 483 -6.58 44.16 15.11
CA ILE A 483 -6.38 45.24 16.07
C ILE A 483 -5.37 44.77 17.11
N ALA A 484 -4.33 45.59 17.32
CA ALA A 484 -3.26 45.40 18.29
C ALA A 484 -3.83 44.94 19.63
N SER A 485 -3.38 43.79 20.11
CA SER A 485 -3.70 43.31 21.45
C SER A 485 -2.46 43.46 22.31
N THR A 486 -2.61 43.68 23.60
CA THR A 486 -1.50 43.84 24.56
C THR A 486 -0.58 42.60 24.69
N ASP A 487 -0.87 41.51 23.97
CA ASP A 487 -0.05 40.28 23.88
C ASP A 487 0.89 40.24 22.64
N ASP A 488 1.01 41.35 21.90
CA ASP A 488 1.82 41.44 20.68
C ASP A 488 3.32 41.21 20.97
N LYS A 489 3.84 40.06 20.52
CA LYS A 489 5.29 39.77 20.57
C LYS A 489 5.99 40.22 19.29
N PRO A 490 7.20 40.79 19.37
CA PRO A 490 7.95 41.22 18.20
C PRO A 490 8.60 40.03 17.44
N LEU A 491 8.61 40.08 16.10
CA LEU A 491 9.21 39.05 15.23
C LEU A 491 10.72 38.83 15.48
N THR A 492 11.40 39.80 16.09
CA THR A 492 12.80 39.67 16.55
C THR A 492 13.00 38.56 17.57
N GLU A 493 11.96 38.13 18.27
CA GLU A 493 12.01 36.93 19.13
C GLU A 493 11.91 35.64 18.31
N LEU A 494 10.93 35.51 17.39
CA LEU A 494 10.67 34.33 16.55
C LEU A 494 11.82 33.95 15.60
N CYS A 495 12.55 34.93 15.09
CA CYS A 495 13.66 34.74 14.16
C CYS A 495 15.03 34.87 14.83
N SER A 496 15.11 34.91 16.16
CA SER A 496 16.39 34.95 16.87
C SER A 496 17.08 33.58 16.83
N ASN A 497 18.41 33.55 16.79
CA ASN A 497 19.24 32.32 16.83
C ASN A 497 18.99 31.43 18.09
N LYS A 498 18.12 31.85 19.01
CA LYS A 498 17.73 31.11 20.22
C LYS A 498 16.41 30.35 20.07
N VAL A 499 15.64 30.59 19.00
CA VAL A 499 14.41 29.85 18.72
C VAL A 499 14.79 28.55 18.03
N ASN A 500 14.39 27.43 18.63
CA ASN A 500 14.57 26.10 18.06
C ASN A 500 14.02 26.08 16.62
N ASP A 501 14.70 25.35 15.72
CA ASP A 501 14.30 25.10 14.31
C ASP A 501 12.89 24.47 14.12
N ASN A 502 12.11 24.27 15.19
CA ASN A 502 10.79 23.64 15.23
C ASN A 502 9.67 24.57 15.74
N ASP A 503 9.78 25.89 15.59
CA ASP A 503 8.68 26.80 15.96
C ASP A 503 7.57 26.77 14.89
N GLU A 504 6.44 26.13 15.21
CA GLU A 504 5.24 26.02 14.35
C GLU A 504 4.75 27.39 13.83
N ARG A 505 4.98 28.48 14.59
CA ARG A 505 4.57 29.83 14.20
C ARG A 505 5.45 30.36 13.07
N LEU A 506 6.75 30.08 13.12
CA LEU A 506 7.70 30.43 12.08
C LEU A 506 7.41 29.65 10.79
N ASP A 507 7.11 28.36 10.92
CA ASP A 507 6.74 27.52 9.77
C ASP A 507 5.46 28.01 9.09
N PHE A 508 4.43 28.36 9.86
CA PHE A 508 3.21 28.95 9.30
C PHE A 508 3.49 30.27 8.58
N PHE A 509 4.28 31.16 9.18
CA PHE A 509 4.66 32.44 8.56
C PHE A 509 5.45 32.23 7.26
N VAL A 510 6.36 31.26 7.24
CA VAL A 510 7.09 30.84 6.04
C VAL A 510 6.14 30.34 4.95
N ALA A 511 5.17 29.50 5.30
CA ALA A 511 4.17 28.99 4.36
C ALA A 511 3.24 30.12 3.83
N GLN A 512 2.86 31.08 4.68
CA GLN A 512 2.11 32.27 4.28
C GLN A 512 2.88 33.11 3.25
N ILE A 513 4.16 33.41 3.50
CA ILE A 513 5.01 34.13 2.54
C ILE A 513 5.10 33.36 1.23
N PHE A 514 5.25 32.04 1.29
CA PHE A 514 5.34 31.21 0.11
C PHE A 514 4.05 31.26 -0.71
N LEU A 515 2.87 31.16 -0.07
CA LEU A 515 1.57 31.31 -0.73
C LEU A 515 1.43 32.68 -1.38
N PHE A 516 1.71 33.76 -0.66
CA PHE A 516 1.61 35.13 -1.21
C PHE A 516 2.56 35.33 -2.39
N SER A 517 3.78 34.78 -2.32
CA SER A 517 4.74 34.85 -3.44
C SER A 517 4.25 34.16 -4.72
N ASN A 518 3.34 33.19 -4.57
CA ASN A 518 2.86 32.35 -5.64
C ASN A 518 1.53 32.85 -6.21
N VAL A 519 0.65 33.41 -5.39
CA VAL A 519 -0.60 34.05 -5.83
C VAL A 519 -0.34 35.38 -6.56
N CYS A 520 0.67 36.14 -6.15
CA CYS A 520 0.95 37.47 -6.70
C CYS A 520 1.68 37.49 -8.06
N LYS A 521 1.82 36.38 -8.79
CA LYS A 521 2.65 36.37 -10.01
C LYS A 521 1.95 36.99 -11.23
N VAL A 522 0.62 36.97 -11.25
CA VAL A 522 -0.20 37.57 -12.33
C VAL A 522 -1.14 38.66 -11.77
N SER A 523 -1.70 38.46 -10.58
CA SER A 523 -2.70 39.36 -9.97
C SER A 523 -2.10 40.56 -9.21
N ILE A 524 -0.89 41.01 -9.57
CA ILE A 524 -0.13 42.10 -8.92
C ILE A 524 -0.96 43.38 -8.75
N HIS A 525 -1.85 43.65 -9.70
CA HIS A 525 -2.68 44.85 -9.66
C HIS A 525 -3.70 44.87 -8.51
N TYR A 526 -4.18 43.72 -8.03
CA TYR A 526 -5.27 43.67 -7.05
C TYR A 526 -4.81 43.53 -5.59
N LEU A 527 -3.77 42.74 -5.30
CA LEU A 527 -3.34 42.52 -3.90
C LEU A 527 -2.64 43.74 -3.28
N ILE A 528 -1.91 44.51 -4.10
CA ILE A 528 -1.21 45.75 -3.69
C ILE A 528 -2.21 46.86 -3.38
N LEU A 529 -3.40 46.86 -4.00
CA LEU A 529 -4.43 47.89 -3.80
C LEU A 529 -5.39 47.60 -2.64
N THR A 530 -5.57 46.34 -2.24
CA THR A 530 -6.52 45.97 -1.16
C THR A 530 -5.88 45.69 0.20
N THR A 531 -4.56 45.78 0.32
CA THR A 531 -3.86 45.77 1.62
C THR A 531 -3.45 47.20 2.01
N PRO A 532 -4.04 47.82 3.04
CA PRO A 532 -3.64 49.15 3.47
C PRO A 532 -2.36 49.11 4.32
N PRO A 533 -1.47 50.11 4.16
CA PRO A 533 -0.59 50.20 3.00
C PRO A 533 0.41 49.02 2.99
N ALA A 534 0.59 48.37 1.83
CA ALA A 534 1.72 47.48 1.62
C ALA A 534 3.03 48.18 2.02
N PRO A 535 3.92 47.53 2.79
CA PRO A 535 5.12 48.19 3.29
C PRO A 535 5.97 48.69 2.10
N PRO A 536 6.44 49.95 2.12
CA PRO A 536 7.19 50.53 1.00
C PRO A 536 8.41 49.68 0.65
N LEU A 537 8.83 49.68 -0.62
CA LEU A 537 9.96 48.91 -1.17
C LEU A 537 11.25 48.95 -0.31
N ARG A 538 11.45 50.06 0.40
CA ARG A 538 12.52 50.25 1.40
C ARG A 538 12.50 49.19 2.51
N VAL A 539 11.34 48.75 2.97
CA VAL A 539 11.15 47.83 4.10
C VAL A 539 11.49 46.39 3.74
N LEU A 540 11.02 45.93 2.57
CA LEU A 540 11.31 44.60 2.03
C LEU A 540 12.82 44.41 1.76
N MET A 541 13.49 45.46 1.27
CA MET A 541 14.93 45.40 0.96
C MET A 541 15.85 45.65 2.17
N CYS A 542 15.45 46.45 3.17
CA CYS A 542 16.40 46.92 4.19
C CYS A 542 16.69 45.96 5.36
N GLN A 543 15.89 44.91 5.60
CA GLN A 543 16.08 44.05 6.79
C GLN A 543 16.64 42.63 6.57
N PRO A 544 16.29 41.87 5.52
CA PRO A 544 16.90 40.56 5.30
C PRO A 544 18.39 40.66 4.93
N LEU A 545 18.80 41.81 4.36
CA LEU A 545 20.13 42.07 3.80
C LEU A 545 21.09 42.78 4.77
N ARG A 546 20.60 43.32 5.89
CA ARG A 546 21.47 43.72 7.01
C ARG A 546 21.89 42.47 7.79
N PRO A 547 23.03 42.50 8.53
CA PRO A 547 23.41 41.40 9.41
C PRO A 547 22.41 41.32 10.58
N SER A 548 21.23 40.77 10.30
CA SER A 548 20.16 40.52 11.26
C SER A 548 20.17 39.04 11.63
N PRO A 549 19.66 38.68 12.83
CA PRO A 549 19.68 37.31 13.34
C PRO A 549 18.72 36.36 12.59
N VAL A 550 18.01 36.83 11.55
CA VAL A 550 17.03 36.03 10.81
C VAL A 550 17.70 34.85 10.10
N GLY A 551 17.16 33.64 10.32
CA GLY A 551 17.62 32.39 9.73
C GLY A 551 17.72 32.42 8.20
N SER A 552 18.69 31.68 7.65
CA SER A 552 19.05 31.68 6.22
C SER A 552 17.91 31.24 5.28
N ARG A 553 16.95 30.45 5.77
CA ARG A 553 15.78 29.97 5.03
C ARG A 553 14.76 31.09 4.81
N SER A 554 14.39 31.82 5.86
CA SER A 554 13.45 32.95 5.80
C SER A 554 14.01 34.09 4.94
N LYS A 555 15.32 34.39 5.04
CA LYS A 555 15.98 35.37 4.16
C LYS A 555 15.87 35.00 2.68
N ARG A 556 16.11 33.73 2.31
CA ARG A 556 15.99 33.24 0.93
C ARG A 556 14.56 33.36 0.39
N LEU A 557 13.56 33.07 1.20
CA LEU A 557 12.15 33.15 0.81
C LEU A 557 11.67 34.60 0.67
N TRP A 558 12.07 35.49 1.59
CA TRP A 558 11.83 36.94 1.47
C TRP A 558 12.47 37.51 0.21
N LEU A 559 13.72 37.15 -0.09
CA LEU A 559 14.39 37.53 -1.33
C LEU A 559 13.70 36.96 -2.57
N SER A 560 13.15 35.74 -2.50
CA SER A 560 12.35 35.16 -3.58
C SER A 560 11.05 35.94 -3.81
N LEU A 561 10.35 36.35 -2.74
CA LEU A 561 9.14 37.16 -2.82
C LEU A 561 9.44 38.54 -3.44
N ILE A 562 10.53 39.18 -3.03
CA ILE A 562 11.01 40.45 -3.62
C ILE A 562 11.36 40.28 -5.09
N LYS A 563 12.15 39.26 -5.42
CA LYS A 563 12.55 38.96 -6.80
C LYS A 563 11.34 38.70 -7.69
N ARG A 564 10.33 37.98 -7.20
CA ARG A 564 9.15 37.62 -8.00
C ARG A 564 8.15 38.77 -8.16
N ASN A 565 7.86 39.51 -7.09
CA ASN A 565 6.81 40.55 -7.11
C ASN A 565 7.31 41.90 -7.63
N TRP A 566 8.60 42.20 -7.48
CA TRP A 566 9.14 43.54 -7.80
C TRP A 566 10.21 43.53 -8.88
N VAL A 567 11.03 42.48 -8.97
CA VAL A 567 12.08 42.41 -10.00
C VAL A 567 11.56 41.76 -11.29
N GLY A 568 10.73 40.72 -11.20
CA GLY A 568 10.13 40.02 -12.35
C GLY A 568 9.39 40.94 -13.34
N PRO A 569 8.48 41.82 -12.89
CA PRO A 569 7.76 42.76 -13.75
C PRO A 569 8.66 43.81 -14.42
N PHE A 570 9.83 44.10 -13.84
CA PHE A 570 10.82 45.02 -14.39
C PHE A 570 11.78 44.37 -15.41
N ILE A 571 11.87 43.03 -15.43
CA ILE A 571 12.71 42.28 -16.39
C ILE A 571 11.89 41.83 -17.62
N GLN A 572 10.56 41.74 -17.51
CA GLN A 572 9.67 41.41 -18.64
C GLN A 572 9.17 42.63 -19.44
N LYS A 573 9.39 43.85 -18.94
CA LYS A 573 9.35 45.09 -19.71
C LYS A 573 10.74 45.41 -20.23
#